data_AF-A9V158-F1
#
_entry.id   AF-A9V158-F1
#
_cell.length_a   1.000
_cell.length_b   1.000
_cell.length_c   1.000
_cell.angle_alpha   90.00
_cell.angle_beta   90.00
_cell.angle_gamma   90.00
#
_symmetry.space_group_name_H-M   'P 1'
#
loop_
_entity.id
_entity.type
_entity.pdbx_description
1 polymer ?
#
loop_
_entity_poly.entity_id
_entity_poly.type
_entity_poly.pdbx_seq_one_letter_code
_entity_poly.pdbx_strand_id
1 'polypeptide(L)'
;MEDAAAERRARLKAMRANLMDSAPEAEDKDTSSAVSEAEPQESESSSEPQLKFRNYRPQTEIEGEQIELANDDNVENAVVQVLEEKANDDVLQQVTKGQAIEDVLSLAPRKVDWDLKRDLEPKMAKLEKRTKRAIAELIRERLQDDTEAEEFAKVKAKAQS
;
A
#
# COMPACT_ATOMS: atom_id res chain seq x y z
N MET A 1 47.17 -2.80 -4.22
CA MET A 1 45.74 -3.04 -4.55
C MET A 1 45.58 -4.04 -5.69
N GLU A 2 46.49 -4.04 -6.66
CA GLU A 2 46.45 -4.99 -7.79
C GLU A 2 46.69 -6.44 -7.34
N ASP A 3 47.52 -6.66 -6.31
CA ASP A 3 47.81 -8.00 -5.78
C ASP A 3 46.56 -8.70 -5.23
N ALA A 4 45.71 -7.99 -4.48
CA ALA A 4 44.46 -8.52 -3.95
C ALA A 4 43.45 -8.88 -5.06
N ALA A 5 43.46 -8.14 -6.17
CA ALA A 5 42.61 -8.44 -7.33
C ALA A 5 43.11 -9.69 -8.08
N ALA A 6 44.43 -9.88 -8.18
CA ALA A 6 45.04 -11.06 -8.77
C ALA A 6 44.73 -12.34 -7.97
N GLU A 7 44.82 -12.28 -6.63
CA GLU A 7 44.47 -13.39 -5.74
C GLU A 7 43.00 -13.81 -5.88
N ARG A 8 42.07 -12.85 -5.96
CA ARG A 8 40.64 -13.14 -6.18
C ARG A 8 40.40 -13.81 -7.53
N ARG A 9 41.05 -13.34 -8.60
CA ARG A 9 40.95 -13.93 -9.93
C ARG A 9 41.50 -15.35 -9.97
N ALA A 10 42.63 -15.61 -9.31
CA ALA A 10 43.20 -16.95 -9.20
C ALA A 10 42.27 -17.91 -8.45
N ARG A 11 41.69 -17.46 -7.33
CA ARG A 11 40.71 -18.24 -6.55
C ARG A 11 39.46 -18.58 -7.34
N LEU A 12 38.90 -17.62 -8.08
CA LEU A 12 37.73 -17.85 -8.93
C LEU A 12 38.03 -18.79 -10.09
N LYS A 13 39.23 -18.69 -10.69
CA LYS A 13 39.67 -19.59 -11.76
C LYS A 13 39.80 -21.04 -11.26
N ALA A 14 40.31 -21.24 -10.06
CA ALA A 14 40.39 -22.57 -9.43
C ALA A 14 38.99 -23.14 -9.13
N MET A 15 38.05 -22.33 -8.64
CA MET A 15 36.65 -22.76 -8.44
C MET A 15 35.98 -23.15 -9.76
N ARG A 16 36.21 -22.40 -10.84
CA ARG A 16 35.65 -22.73 -12.16
C ARG A 16 36.24 -24.00 -12.76
N ALA A 17 37.55 -24.23 -12.58
CA ALA A 17 38.21 -25.45 -13.06
C ALA A 17 37.66 -26.70 -12.36
N ASN A 18 37.51 -26.67 -11.03
CA ASN A 18 36.92 -27.78 -10.28
C ASN A 18 35.45 -28.04 -10.66
N LEU A 19 34.70 -27.01 -11.01
CA LEU A 19 33.30 -27.16 -11.45
C LEU A 19 33.21 -27.82 -12.84
N MET A 20 34.18 -27.59 -13.72
CA MET A 20 34.24 -28.25 -15.03
C MET A 20 34.74 -29.69 -14.95
N ASP A 21 35.67 -29.99 -14.04
CA ASP A 21 36.23 -31.34 -13.87
C ASP A 21 35.29 -32.27 -13.05
N SER A 22 34.34 -31.70 -12.30
CA SER A 22 33.36 -32.45 -11.50
C SER A 22 32.00 -32.63 -12.21
N ALA A 23 31.86 -32.25 -13.48
CA ALA A 23 30.62 -32.45 -14.23
C ALA A 23 30.64 -33.80 -14.98
N PRO A 24 29.76 -34.76 -14.64
CA PRO A 24 29.60 -35.97 -15.45
C PRO A 24 28.87 -35.63 -16.75
N GLU A 25 29.31 -36.23 -17.85
CA GLU A 25 28.70 -36.19 -19.18
C GLU A 25 27.19 -36.49 -19.10
N ALA A 26 26.36 -35.49 -19.44
CA ALA A 26 24.95 -35.66 -19.73
C ALA A 26 24.58 -34.75 -20.91
N GLU A 27 24.13 -35.41 -21.97
CA GLU A 27 23.59 -34.89 -23.22
C GLU A 27 22.36 -33.99 -23.04
N ASP A 28 22.08 -33.24 -24.11
CA ASP A 28 20.86 -32.49 -24.45
C ASP A 28 20.65 -31.04 -23.92
N LYS A 29 20.97 -30.13 -24.84
CA LYS A 29 20.14 -29.04 -25.41
C LYS A 29 19.40 -28.06 -24.50
N ASP A 30 19.69 -26.80 -24.83
CA ASP A 30 18.84 -25.60 -24.72
C ASP A 30 19.12 -24.66 -23.53
N THR A 31 20.30 -24.03 -23.57
CA THR A 31 20.45 -22.62 -23.13
C THR A 31 21.35 -21.87 -24.10
N SER A 32 20.76 -21.37 -25.19
CA SER A 32 21.42 -20.47 -26.13
C SER A 32 21.64 -19.09 -25.49
N SER A 33 22.82 -18.88 -24.92
CA SER A 33 23.41 -17.54 -24.80
C SER A 33 24.91 -17.67 -25.10
N ALA A 34 25.19 -17.90 -26.39
CA ALA A 34 26.53 -17.85 -26.95
C ALA A 34 26.74 -16.45 -27.51
N VAL A 35 27.41 -15.59 -26.74
CA VAL A 35 28.14 -14.44 -27.29
C VAL A 35 29.24 -15.03 -28.17
N SER A 36 29.04 -14.98 -29.48
CA SER A 36 30.05 -15.31 -30.48
C SER A 36 30.42 -14.03 -31.20
N GLU A 37 31.56 -13.45 -30.82
CA GLU A 37 32.31 -12.52 -31.65
C GLU A 37 32.62 -13.20 -32.99
N ALA A 38 32.03 -12.72 -34.08
CA ALA A 38 32.43 -13.03 -35.44
C ALA A 38 32.33 -11.74 -36.29
N GLU A 39 33.42 -11.42 -36.96
CA GLU A 39 33.63 -10.22 -37.78
C GLU A 39 32.59 -10.05 -38.91
N PRO A 40 32.28 -8.80 -39.35
CA PRO A 40 31.31 -8.57 -40.41
C PRO A 40 31.98 -8.59 -41.80
N GLN A 41 31.55 -9.51 -42.66
CA GLN A 41 31.68 -9.35 -44.11
C GLN A 41 30.34 -8.90 -44.70
N GLU A 42 30.39 -7.74 -45.36
CA GLU A 42 29.34 -7.17 -46.18
C GLU A 42 29.04 -8.05 -47.41
N SER A 43 27.78 -8.41 -47.61
CA SER A 43 27.22 -8.55 -48.96
C SER A 43 25.71 -8.32 -48.91
N GLU A 44 25.29 -7.31 -49.66
CA GLU A 44 23.92 -6.86 -49.77
C GLU A 44 23.03 -7.82 -50.57
N SER A 45 21.72 -7.64 -50.34
CA SER A 45 20.57 -8.09 -51.12
C SER A 45 20.12 -9.55 -50.93
N SER A 46 19.13 -9.76 -50.06
CA SER A 46 17.73 -9.62 -50.46
C SER A 46 16.77 -10.26 -49.46
N SER A 47 15.71 -9.49 -49.15
CA SER A 47 14.48 -9.87 -48.43
C SER A 47 14.55 -9.86 -46.90
N GLU A 48 14.37 -8.67 -46.30
CA GLU A 48 13.84 -8.55 -44.94
C GLU A 48 12.49 -9.30 -44.81
N PRO A 49 12.24 -10.02 -43.71
CA PRO A 49 11.00 -10.77 -43.55
C PRO A 49 9.82 -9.81 -43.38
N GLN A 50 8.94 -9.77 -44.37
CA GLN A 50 7.70 -8.99 -44.27
C GLN A 50 6.79 -9.57 -43.17
N LEU A 51 6.46 -8.74 -42.17
CA LEU A 51 5.47 -9.10 -41.14
C LEU A 51 4.09 -9.29 -41.79
N LYS A 52 3.58 -10.53 -41.71
CA LYS A 52 2.21 -10.86 -42.09
C LYS A 52 1.41 -11.21 -40.83
N PHE A 53 0.45 -10.36 -40.48
CA PHE A 53 -0.45 -10.63 -39.37
C PHE A 53 -1.53 -11.61 -39.81
N ARG A 54 -1.66 -12.74 -39.11
CA ARG A 54 -2.58 -13.82 -39.49
C ARG A 54 -4.06 -13.51 -39.18
N ASN A 55 -4.36 -12.46 -38.39
CA ASN A 55 -5.72 -12.09 -37.99
C ASN A 55 -5.94 -10.60 -37.66
N TYR A 56 -5.02 -9.70 -38.01
CA TYR A 56 -5.20 -8.26 -37.78
C TYR A 56 -5.44 -7.55 -39.10
N ARG A 57 -6.52 -6.76 -39.19
CA ARG A 57 -6.72 -5.77 -40.24
C ARG A 57 -6.57 -4.40 -39.59
N PRO A 58 -5.55 -3.60 -39.94
CA PRO A 58 -5.48 -2.24 -39.45
C PRO A 58 -6.75 -1.51 -39.89
N GLN A 59 -7.45 -0.88 -38.95
CA GLN A 59 -8.71 -0.17 -39.22
C GLN A 59 -8.48 1.19 -39.87
N THR A 60 -7.26 1.72 -39.81
CA THR A 60 -6.85 2.96 -40.44
C THR A 60 -5.55 2.72 -41.20
N GLU A 61 -5.50 3.19 -42.43
CA GLU A 61 -4.27 3.25 -43.21
C GLU A 61 -3.39 4.29 -42.50
N ILE A 62 -2.29 3.86 -41.87
CA ILE A 62 -1.31 4.80 -41.31
C ILE A 62 -0.56 5.38 -42.52
N GLU A 63 -1.23 6.26 -43.26
CA GLU A 63 -0.64 7.06 -44.31
C GLU A 63 0.28 8.07 -43.64
N GLY A 64 1.49 7.63 -43.27
CA GLY A 64 2.60 8.46 -42.80
C GLY A 64 2.17 9.78 -42.19
N GLU A 65 1.33 9.73 -41.15
CA GLU A 65 0.83 10.92 -40.49
C GLU A 65 2.08 11.61 -39.99
N GLN A 66 2.47 12.65 -40.72
CA GLN A 66 3.59 13.47 -40.35
C GLN A 66 3.11 14.18 -39.10
N ILE A 67 3.39 13.55 -37.96
CA ILE A 67 3.14 14.11 -36.64
C ILE A 67 3.78 15.49 -36.73
N GLU A 68 2.97 16.54 -36.69
CA GLU A 68 3.49 17.89 -36.57
C GLU A 68 4.43 17.86 -35.37
N LEU A 69 5.72 18.06 -35.62
CA LEU A 69 6.73 18.17 -34.57
C LEU A 69 6.22 19.30 -33.67
N ALA A 70 5.65 18.92 -32.53
CA ALA A 70 5.11 19.86 -31.58
C ALA A 70 6.22 20.85 -31.26
N ASN A 71 5.95 22.15 -31.41
CA ASN A 71 6.93 23.17 -31.03
C ASN A 71 7.28 22.96 -29.56
N ASP A 72 8.53 22.58 -29.29
CA ASP A 72 9.06 22.25 -27.96
C ASP A 72 8.94 23.43 -26.96
N ASP A 73 8.76 24.65 -27.48
CA ASP A 73 8.71 25.90 -26.73
C ASP A 73 7.58 25.98 -25.69
N ASN A 74 6.55 25.13 -25.78
CA ASN A 74 5.42 25.13 -24.83
C ASN A 74 5.33 23.87 -23.96
N VAL A 75 6.26 22.93 -24.14
CA VAL A 75 6.31 21.70 -23.33
C VAL A 75 6.69 22.04 -21.89
N GLU A 76 7.60 22.99 -21.69
CA GLU A 76 8.01 23.43 -20.34
C GLU A 76 6.83 23.96 -19.52
N ASN A 77 6.00 24.84 -20.12
CA ASN A 77 4.84 25.40 -19.43
C ASN A 77 3.75 24.35 -19.17
N ALA A 78 3.51 23.45 -20.14
CA ALA A 78 2.56 22.36 -19.99
C ALA A 78 3.00 21.37 -18.89
N VAL A 79 4.29 21.06 -18.82
CA VAL A 79 4.86 20.20 -17.77
C VAL A 79 4.74 20.87 -16.40
N VAL A 80 5.01 22.18 -16.30
CA VAL A 80 4.84 22.94 -15.04
C VAL A 80 3.38 22.92 -14.59
N GLN A 81 2.41 23.16 -15.48
CA GLN A 81 0.99 23.11 -15.12
C GLN A 81 0.56 21.72 -14.64
N VAL A 82 0.96 20.65 -15.34
CA VAL A 82 0.65 19.28 -14.92
C VAL A 82 1.29 18.92 -13.58
N LEU A 83 2.49 19.43 -13.29
CA LEU A 83 3.16 19.23 -12.00
C LEU A 83 2.46 20.00 -10.87
N GLU A 84 2.03 21.22 -11.12
CA GLU A 84 1.28 22.04 -10.16
C GLU A 84 -0.10 21.43 -9.86
N GLU A 85 -0.82 20.96 -10.88
CA GLU A 85 -2.11 20.28 -10.71
C GLU A 85 -1.96 19.00 -9.87
N LYS A 86 -0.94 18.18 -10.15
CA LYS A 86 -0.65 16.96 -9.38
C LYS A 86 -0.08 17.24 -7.98
N ALA A 87 0.58 18.37 -7.77
CA ALA A 87 1.03 18.79 -6.45
C ALA A 87 -0.14 19.26 -5.56
N ASN A 88 -1.23 19.72 -6.19
CA ASN A 88 -2.46 20.13 -5.52
C ASN A 88 -3.46 18.97 -5.30
N ASP A 89 -3.15 17.74 -5.76
CA ASP A 89 -3.96 16.57 -5.44
C ASP A 89 -4.06 16.42 -3.91
N ASP A 90 -5.28 16.57 -3.42
CA ASP A 90 -5.73 16.63 -2.02
C ASP A 90 -5.12 15.53 -1.10
N VAL A 91 -4.67 14.44 -1.71
CA VAL A 91 -3.97 13.33 -1.06
C VAL A 91 -2.66 13.81 -0.39
N LEU A 92 -1.87 14.66 -1.06
CA LEU A 92 -0.64 15.20 -0.48
C LEU A 92 -0.95 16.19 0.67
N GLN A 93 -2.04 16.95 0.57
CA GLN A 93 -2.46 17.85 1.65
C GLN A 93 -2.96 17.09 2.88
N GLN A 94 -3.66 15.97 2.70
CA GLN A 94 -4.10 15.12 3.82
C GLN A 94 -2.93 14.40 4.51
N VAL A 95 -1.92 14.00 3.74
CA VAL A 95 -0.68 13.39 4.23
C VAL A 95 0.17 14.45 4.96
N THR A 96 0.35 15.65 4.40
CA THR A 96 1.12 16.76 5.02
C THR A 96 0.45 17.41 6.22
N LYS A 97 -0.88 17.37 6.33
CA LYS A 97 -1.63 17.80 7.53
C LYS A 97 -1.40 16.91 8.76
N GLY A 98 -0.50 15.93 8.69
CA GLY A 98 0.06 15.23 9.86
C GLY A 98 -0.88 14.25 10.54
N GLN A 99 -2.20 14.34 10.32
CA GLN A 99 -3.18 13.62 11.12
C GLN A 99 -3.13 12.09 10.94
N ALA A 100 -2.75 11.60 9.75
CA ALA A 100 -2.55 10.17 9.52
C ALA A 100 -1.10 9.72 9.80
N ILE A 101 -0.12 10.61 9.66
CA ILE A 101 1.30 10.29 9.83
C ILE A 101 1.68 10.28 11.32
N GLU A 102 1.11 11.17 12.13
CA GLU A 102 1.32 11.23 13.59
C GLU A 102 0.79 9.96 14.30
N ASP A 103 -0.24 9.32 13.75
CA ASP A 103 -0.77 8.05 14.26
C ASP A 103 0.09 6.83 13.88
N VAL A 104 0.84 6.89 12.78
CA VAL A 104 1.72 5.79 12.33
C VAL A 104 3.13 5.94 12.88
N LEU A 105 3.66 7.15 13.02
CA LEU A 105 4.99 7.40 13.60
C LEU A 105 5.02 7.32 15.14
N SER A 106 3.87 7.44 15.80
CA SER A 106 3.72 7.21 17.25
C SER A 106 3.42 5.74 17.61
N LEU A 107 3.52 4.84 16.63
CA LEU A 107 3.35 3.40 16.77
C LEU A 107 4.60 2.74 17.41
N ALA A 108 5.03 3.29 18.55
CA ALA A 108 5.80 2.52 19.53
C ALA A 108 5.09 1.19 19.81
N PRO A 109 5.78 0.14 20.28
CA PRO A 109 5.10 -1.10 20.67
C PRO A 109 4.07 -0.80 21.77
N ARG A 110 2.81 -0.64 21.36
CA ARG A 110 1.66 -0.37 22.23
C ARG A 110 1.24 -1.67 22.91
N LYS A 111 0.51 -1.54 24.03
CA LYS A 111 -0.10 -2.70 24.70
C LYS A 111 -1.04 -3.41 23.73
N VAL A 112 -1.04 -4.74 23.72
CA VAL A 112 -1.92 -5.57 22.85
C VAL A 112 -3.40 -5.17 22.99
N ASP A 113 -3.82 -4.74 24.18
CA ASP A 113 -5.20 -4.35 24.47
C ASP A 113 -5.53 -2.89 24.10
N TRP A 114 -4.60 -2.13 23.51
CA TRP A 114 -4.79 -0.71 23.20
C TRP A 114 -5.99 -0.49 22.27
N ASP A 115 -6.03 -1.28 21.20
CA ASP A 115 -7.08 -1.17 20.19
C ASP A 115 -8.44 -1.57 20.78
N LEU A 116 -8.44 -2.63 21.57
CA LEU A 116 -9.61 -3.10 22.28
C LEU A 116 -10.18 -2.03 23.22
N LYS A 117 -9.33 -1.31 23.96
CA LYS A 117 -9.76 -0.22 24.84
C LYS A 117 -10.38 0.93 24.05
N ARG A 118 -9.72 1.37 22.97
CA ARG A 118 -10.21 2.45 22.12
C ARG A 118 -11.60 2.14 21.55
N ASP A 119 -11.81 0.91 21.11
CA ASP A 119 -13.06 0.51 20.46
C ASP A 119 -14.18 0.21 21.47
N LEU A 120 -13.85 -0.23 22.68
CA LEU A 120 -14.80 -0.48 23.76
C LEU A 120 -15.22 0.79 24.50
N GLU A 121 -14.34 1.77 24.66
CA GLU A 121 -14.61 3.02 25.38
C GLU A 121 -15.90 3.75 24.93
N PRO A 122 -16.16 3.99 23.63
CA PRO A 122 -17.40 4.65 23.20
C PRO A 122 -18.66 3.80 23.44
N LYS A 123 -18.53 2.45 23.44
CA LYS A 123 -19.63 1.54 23.74
C LYS A 123 -19.95 1.54 25.23
N MET A 124 -18.92 1.48 26.07
CA MET A 124 -19.04 1.53 27.53
C MET A 124 -19.57 2.88 27.99
N ALA A 125 -19.09 4.00 27.44
CA ALA A 125 -19.59 5.33 27.79
C ALA A 125 -21.11 5.49 27.54
N LYS A 126 -21.63 4.92 26.44
CA LYS A 126 -23.07 4.91 26.15
C LYS A 126 -23.85 4.04 27.14
N LEU A 127 -23.31 2.89 27.52
CA LEU A 127 -23.94 1.98 28.46
C LEU A 127 -23.95 2.58 29.87
N GLU A 128 -22.81 3.08 30.35
CA GLU A 128 -22.66 3.73 31.65
C GLU A 128 -23.61 4.90 31.85
N LYS A 129 -23.84 5.73 30.82
CA LYS A 129 -24.84 6.82 30.88
C LYS A 129 -26.24 6.29 31.14
N ARG A 130 -26.64 5.21 30.46
CA ARG A 130 -27.96 4.58 30.65
C ARG A 130 -28.05 3.91 32.02
N THR A 131 -27.01 3.21 32.44
CA THR A 131 -26.96 2.56 33.76
C THR A 131 -27.06 3.59 34.89
N LYS A 132 -26.31 4.69 34.82
CA LYS A 132 -26.40 5.79 35.80
C LYS A 132 -27.80 6.39 35.84
N ARG A 133 -28.45 6.56 34.68
CA ARG A 133 -29.84 7.04 34.61
C ARG A 133 -30.82 6.05 35.26
N ALA A 134 -30.73 4.76 34.92
CA ALA A 134 -31.58 3.73 35.51
C ALA A 134 -31.39 3.62 37.03
N ILE A 135 -30.14 3.73 37.51
CA ILE A 135 -29.84 3.78 38.94
C ILE A 135 -30.51 5.00 39.60
N ALA A 136 -30.41 6.18 38.97
CA ALA A 136 -31.04 7.39 39.50
C ALA A 136 -32.58 7.28 39.53
N GLU A 137 -33.18 6.69 38.50
CA GLU A 137 -34.63 6.44 38.44
C GLU A 137 -35.06 5.45 39.53
N LEU A 138 -34.35 4.33 39.72
CA LEU A 138 -34.62 3.36 40.79
C LEU A 138 -34.49 3.96 42.19
N ILE A 139 -33.51 4.85 42.42
CA ILE A 139 -33.35 5.55 43.70
C ILE A 139 -34.53 6.50 43.92
N ARG A 140 -34.99 7.19 42.87
CA ARG A 140 -36.12 8.12 42.94
C ARG A 140 -37.42 7.38 43.29
N GLU A 141 -37.69 6.27 42.63
CA GLU A 141 -38.87 5.42 42.90
C GLU A 141 -38.88 4.94 44.34
N ARG A 142 -37.76 4.36 44.81
CA ARG A 142 -37.65 3.89 46.20
C ARG A 142 -37.89 5.01 47.22
N LEU A 143 -37.33 6.19 46.98
CA LEU A 143 -37.52 7.32 47.89
C LEU A 143 -38.98 7.81 47.89
N GLN A 144 -39.65 7.78 46.74
CA GLN A 144 -41.08 8.11 46.64
C GLN A 144 -41.93 7.09 47.39
N ASP A 145 -41.71 5.79 47.16
CA ASP A 145 -42.40 4.72 47.86
C ASP A 145 -42.26 4.82 49.38
N ASP A 146 -41.04 5.11 49.87
CA ASP A 146 -40.78 5.32 51.29
C ASP A 146 -41.56 6.53 51.84
N THR A 147 -41.57 7.65 51.11
CA THR A 147 -42.34 8.85 51.52
C THR A 147 -43.84 8.64 51.48
N GLU A 148 -44.36 7.97 50.45
CA GLU A 148 -45.79 7.66 50.32
C GLU A 148 -46.20 6.70 51.44
N ALA A 149 -45.42 5.66 51.72
CA ALA A 149 -45.67 4.74 52.83
C ALA A 149 -45.75 5.46 54.18
N GLU A 150 -44.87 6.44 54.43
CA GLU A 150 -44.94 7.28 55.63
C GLU A 150 -46.20 8.14 55.68
N GLU A 151 -46.62 8.74 54.56
CA GLU A 151 -47.85 9.54 54.50
C GLU A 151 -49.11 8.68 54.70
N PHE A 152 -49.19 7.51 54.05
CA PHE A 152 -50.26 6.54 54.25
C PHE A 152 -50.33 6.07 55.71
N ALA A 153 -49.19 5.85 56.37
CA ALA A 153 -49.14 5.50 57.79
C ALA A 153 -49.69 6.62 58.69
N LYS A 154 -49.33 7.89 58.41
CA LYS A 154 -49.84 9.06 59.16
C LYS A 154 -51.35 9.25 58.99
N VAL A 155 -51.88 9.10 57.77
CA VAL A 155 -53.31 9.22 57.48
C VAL A 155 -54.09 8.11 58.18
N LYS A 156 -53.59 6.87 58.15
CA LYS A 156 -54.21 5.74 58.86
C LYS A 156 -54.23 5.93 60.37
N ALA A 157 -53.14 6.44 60.95
CA ALA A 157 -53.07 6.74 62.39
C ALA A 157 -54.07 7.83 62.79
N LYS A 158 -54.26 8.86 61.95
CA LYS A 158 -55.24 9.93 62.20
C LYS A 158 -56.69 9.48 62.07
N ALA A 159 -56.98 8.49 61.23
CA ALA A 159 -58.33 7.95 61.05
C ALA A 159 -58.76 6.97 62.15
N GLN A 160 -57.82 6.48 62.98
CA GLN A 160 -58.09 5.54 64.09
C GLN A 160 -58.11 6.21 65.47
N SER A 161 -57.81 7.51 65.54
CA SER A 161 -57.98 8.35 66.73
C SER A 161 -59.29 9.13 66.66
#